data_AF-A0A101QTN7-F1
#
_entry.id   AF-A0A101QTN7-F1
#
_cell.length_a   1.000
_cell.length_b   1.000
_cell.length_c   1.000
_cell.angle_alpha   90.00
_cell.angle_beta   90.00
_cell.angle_gamma   90.00
#
_symmetry.space_group_name_H-M   'P 1'
#
loop_
_entity.id
_entity.type
_entity.pdbx_description
1 polymer ?
#
loop_
_entity_poly.entity_id
_entity_poly.type
_entity_poly.pdbx_seq_one_letter_code
_entity_poly.pdbx_strand_id
1 'polypeptide(L)'
;MPFVRPYVRSDGTPVRGYFRWAPGARREMTIFTVFGLVVLGFGRTSSGDATDGVPPTPSVSYPIRFDQDTDNARRAVLPHPTVSYPIKFGTPAPRKAAPAPSVSYPIDLSALGGGR
;
A
#
# COMPACT_ATOMS: atom_id res chain seq x y z
N MET A 1 4.69 -10.72 -7.89
CA MET A 1 5.19 -9.79 -6.86
C MET A 1 6.71 -9.67 -6.98
N PRO A 2 7.29 -8.46 -6.99
CA PRO A 2 8.75 -8.31 -7.11
C PRO A 2 9.47 -8.81 -5.84
N PHE A 3 10.37 -9.78 -6.01
CA PHE A 3 11.26 -10.27 -4.97
C PHE A 3 12.59 -9.51 -5.00
N VAL A 4 12.96 -8.92 -3.88
CA VAL A 4 14.26 -8.28 -3.71
C VAL A 4 15.26 -9.35 -3.29
N ARG A 5 16.30 -9.55 -4.09
CA ARG A 5 17.38 -10.50 -3.78
C ARG A 5 18.18 -10.02 -2.57
N PRO A 6 18.73 -10.93 -1.76
CA PRO A 6 19.67 -10.54 -0.70
C PRO A 6 20.87 -9.82 -1.31
N TYR A 7 21.34 -8.78 -0.62
CA TYR A 7 22.49 -7.98 -1.06
C TYR A 7 23.21 -7.38 0.15
N VAL A 8 24.45 -6.96 -0.05
CA VAL A 8 25.22 -6.23 0.97
C VAL A 8 25.18 -4.75 0.60
N ARG A 9 24.81 -3.91 1.56
CA ARG A 9 24.82 -2.44 1.39
C ARG A 9 26.27 -1.92 1.39
N SER A 10 26.47 -0.69 0.92
CA SER A 10 27.80 -0.05 0.89
C SER A 10 28.44 0.13 2.28
N ASP A 11 27.64 0.08 3.34
CA ASP A 11 28.05 0.12 4.74
C ASP A 11 28.43 -1.27 5.31
N GLY A 12 28.43 -2.32 4.47
CA GLY A 12 28.74 -3.70 4.86
C GLY A 12 27.57 -4.43 5.53
N THR A 13 26.40 -3.80 5.70
CA THR A 13 25.27 -4.47 6.34
C THR A 13 24.61 -5.48 5.39
N PRO A 14 24.48 -6.76 5.79
CA PRO A 14 23.83 -7.78 4.98
C PRO A 14 22.31 -7.62 5.05
N VAL A 15 21.68 -7.40 3.90
CA VAL A 15 20.22 -7.29 3.77
C VAL A 15 19.67 -8.62 3.25
N ARG A 16 18.77 -9.23 4.02
CA ARG A 16 18.05 -10.44 3.62
C ARG A 16 17.08 -10.13 2.48
N GLY A 17 16.83 -11.10 1.60
CA GLY A 17 15.84 -10.95 0.55
C GLY A 17 14.42 -10.83 1.11
N TYR A 18 13.58 -10.03 0.47
CA TYR A 18 12.19 -9.83 0.89
C TYR A 18 11.28 -9.53 -0.29
N PHE A 19 9.99 -9.83 -0.11
CA PHE A 19 8.97 -9.52 -1.10
C PHE A 19 8.47 -8.08 -0.91
N ARG A 20 8.48 -7.30 -2.00
CA ARG A 20 7.84 -5.99 -2.04
C ARG A 20 6.44 -6.14 -2.61
N TRP A 21 5.48 -5.64 -1.85
CA TRP A 21 4.08 -5.59 -2.25
C TRP A 21 3.89 -4.39 -3.18
N ALA A 22 2.99 -4.50 -4.15
CA ALA A 22 2.67 -3.37 -5.02
C ALA A 22 2.14 -2.18 -4.19
N PRO A 23 2.36 -0.93 -4.62
CA PRO A 23 1.76 0.23 -3.97
C PRO A 23 0.24 0.04 -3.85
N GLY A 24 -0.30 0.07 -2.63
CA GLY A 24 -1.74 -0.18 -2.36
C GLY A 24 -2.07 -1.57 -1.81
N ALA A 25 -1.27 -2.60 -2.12
CA ALA A 25 -1.60 -3.99 -1.74
C ALA A 25 -1.66 -4.25 -0.23
N ARG A 26 -0.94 -3.47 0.59
CA ARG A 26 -1.06 -3.54 2.07
C ARG A 26 -2.41 -3.03 2.55
N ARG A 27 -2.88 -1.90 2.01
CA ARG A 27 -4.16 -1.29 2.37
C ARG A 27 -5.31 -2.20 1.95
N GLU A 28 -5.22 -2.77 0.76
CA GLU A 28 -6.21 -3.72 0.25
C GLU A 28 -6.27 -4.99 1.11
N MET A 29 -5.12 -5.56 1.49
CA MET A 29 -5.14 -6.75 2.34
C MET A 29 -5.71 -6.48 3.73
N THR A 30 -5.40 -5.33 4.34
CA THR A 30 -6.03 -4.95 5.62
C THR A 30 -7.55 -4.84 5.49
N ILE A 31 -8.05 -4.27 4.39
CA ILE A 31 -9.49 -4.20 4.13
C ILE A 31 -10.08 -5.60 3.97
N PHE A 32 -9.45 -6.50 3.20
CA PHE A 32 -9.91 -7.88 3.05
C PHE A 32 -9.87 -8.66 4.36
N THR A 33 -8.84 -8.49 5.19
CA THR A 33 -8.75 -9.14 6.50
C THR A 33 -9.85 -8.64 7.43
N VAL A 34 -10.04 -7.32 7.53
CA VAL A 34 -11.09 -6.74 8.40
C VAL A 34 -12.47 -7.16 7.92
N PHE A 35 -12.72 -7.09 6.61
CA PHE A 35 -14.00 -7.51 6.05
C PHE A 35 -14.24 -9.01 6.25
N GLY A 36 -13.23 -9.85 6.02
CA GLY A 36 -13.29 -11.28 6.30
C GLY A 36 -13.56 -11.59 7.77
N LEU A 37 -12.94 -10.86 8.70
CA LEU A 37 -13.16 -11.01 10.15
C LEU A 37 -14.56 -10.54 10.54
N VAL A 38 -15.08 -9.47 9.96
CA VAL A 38 -16.47 -9.03 10.19
C VAL A 38 -17.47 -10.05 9.66
N VAL A 39 -17.30 -10.54 8.44
CA VAL A 39 -18.21 -11.53 7.82
C VAL A 39 -18.14 -12.88 8.55
N LEU A 40 -16.94 -13.35 8.90
CA LEU A 40 -16.75 -14.60 9.64
C LEU A 40 -17.18 -14.46 11.11
N GLY A 41 -16.94 -13.29 11.71
CA GLY A 41 -17.28 -12.99 13.10
C GLY A 41 -18.77 -12.77 13.34
N PHE A 42 -19.51 -12.27 12.34
CA PHE A 42 -20.97 -12.10 12.45
C PHE A 42 -21.74 -13.43 12.51
N GLY A 43 -21.12 -14.54 12.06
CA GLY A 43 -21.69 -15.89 12.20
C GLY A 43 -21.09 -16.72 13.34
N ARG A 44 -20.04 -16.24 14.02
CA ARG A 44 -19.26 -17.04 14.96
C ARG A 44 -18.74 -16.15 16.09
N THR A 45 -19.56 -15.96 17.12
CA THR A 45 -19.03 -15.58 18.43
C THR A 45 -18.06 -16.68 18.85
N SER A 46 -16.77 -16.33 18.90
CA SER A 46 -15.66 -17.10 19.49
C SER A 46 -15.40 -18.50 18.92
N SER A 47 -14.35 -18.63 18.10
CA SER A 47 -13.48 -19.82 18.17
C SER A 47 -12.14 -19.46 17.54
N GLY A 48 -11.21 -18.99 18.37
CA GLY A 48 -9.80 -19.02 18.05
C GLY A 48 -9.30 -20.47 18.00
N ASP A 49 -8.16 -20.61 17.35
CA ASP A 49 -7.43 -21.85 17.08
C ASP A 49 -7.29 -22.82 18.26
N ALA A 50 -7.12 -24.08 17.87
CA ALA A 50 -6.93 -25.30 18.64
C ALA A 50 -5.90 -25.22 19.79
N THR A 51 -6.25 -25.80 20.94
CA THR A 51 -5.39 -26.75 21.68
C THR A 51 -6.21 -27.43 22.77
N ASP A 52 -6.06 -28.75 22.91
CA ASP A 52 -6.63 -29.55 24.00
C ASP A 52 -6.30 -28.92 25.36
N GLY A 53 -7.32 -28.46 26.06
CA GLY A 53 -7.19 -27.81 27.36
C GLY A 53 -8.51 -27.90 28.10
N VAL A 54 -8.43 -28.44 29.32
CA VAL A 54 -9.50 -28.66 30.30
C VAL A 54 -10.62 -27.61 30.21
N PRO A 55 -11.91 -28.02 30.26
CA PRO A 55 -13.02 -27.07 30.23
C PRO A 55 -12.89 -26.08 31.41
N PRO A 56 -12.94 -24.76 31.16
CA PRO A 56 -12.77 -23.78 32.22
C PRO A 56 -13.95 -23.82 33.18
N THR A 57 -13.65 -23.87 34.49
CA THR A 57 -14.63 -23.76 35.57
C THR A 57 -15.42 -22.46 35.42
N PRO A 58 -16.76 -22.45 35.55
CA PRO A 58 -17.55 -21.24 35.33
C PRO A 58 -17.15 -20.16 36.34
N SER A 59 -16.70 -19.01 35.82
CA SER A 59 -16.39 -17.83 36.63
C SER A 59 -17.68 -17.12 37.03
N VAL A 60 -17.75 -16.71 38.30
CA VAL A 60 -18.88 -15.95 38.85
C VAL A 60 -19.02 -14.63 38.08
N SER A 61 -20.20 -14.42 37.50
CA SER A 61 -20.52 -13.21 36.74
C SER A 61 -21.18 -12.18 37.65
N TYR A 62 -20.50 -11.05 37.87
CA TYR A 62 -21.07 -9.90 38.56
C TYR A 62 -21.67 -8.95 37.53
N PRO A 63 -22.94 -8.53 37.67
CA PRO A 63 -23.55 -7.61 36.72
C PRO A 63 -22.95 -6.21 36.86
N ILE A 64 -22.34 -5.73 35.78
CA ILE A 64 -21.89 -4.34 35.67
C ILE A 64 -23.12 -3.47 35.44
N ARG A 65 -23.40 -2.56 36.37
CA ARG A 65 -24.39 -1.50 36.15
C ARG A 65 -23.66 -0.28 35.62
N PHE A 66 -24.03 0.16 34.43
CA PHE A 66 -23.59 1.44 33.89
C PHE A 66 -24.62 2.46 34.36
N ASP A 67 -24.27 3.23 35.40
CA ASP A 67 -25.06 4.39 35.75
C ASP A 67 -25.00 5.36 34.58
N GLN A 68 -26.19 5.60 34.05
CA GLN A 68 -26.38 6.34 32.84
C GLN A 68 -26.37 7.83 33.16
N ASP A 69 -25.19 8.35 33.51
CA ASP A 69 -24.92 9.79 33.49
C ASP A 69 -24.82 10.23 32.04
N THR A 70 -25.97 10.21 31.35
CA THR A 70 -26.19 10.81 30.04
C THR A 70 -26.39 12.30 30.25
N ASP A 71 -25.44 12.97 30.89
CA ASP A 71 -25.39 14.42 30.87
C ASP A 71 -24.49 14.87 29.72
N ASN A 72 -25.11 14.91 28.54
CA ASN A 72 -25.17 16.12 27.70
C ASN A 72 -23.87 16.91 27.47
N ALA A 73 -22.71 16.26 27.43
CA ALA A 73 -21.45 16.89 27.06
C ALA A 73 -20.95 16.40 25.69
N ARG A 74 -21.86 16.01 24.80
CA ARG A 74 -21.57 15.94 23.36
C ARG A 74 -21.44 17.38 22.86
N ARG A 75 -20.34 18.03 23.25
CA ARG A 75 -19.91 19.33 22.74
C ARG A 75 -19.84 19.18 21.23
N ALA A 76 -20.86 19.69 20.55
CA ALA A 76 -20.93 19.72 19.10
C ALA A 76 -19.68 20.46 18.61
N VAL A 77 -18.72 19.72 18.07
CA VAL A 77 -17.53 20.31 17.45
C VAL A 77 -18.00 20.93 16.15
N LEU A 78 -18.25 22.25 16.18
CA LEU A 78 -18.55 23.01 14.99
C LEU A 78 -17.33 22.96 14.05
N PRO A 79 -17.51 22.66 12.76
CA PRO A 79 -16.41 22.69 11.80
C PRO A 79 -15.89 24.13 11.71
N HIS A 80 -14.58 24.28 11.88
CA HIS A 80 -13.93 25.58 11.74
C HIS A 80 -13.87 25.94 10.25
N PRO A 81 -14.26 27.16 9.84
CA PRO A 81 -14.16 27.58 8.45
C PRO A 81 -12.69 27.74 8.07
N THR A 82 -12.15 26.77 7.34
CA THR A 82 -10.82 26.87 6.73
C THR A 82 -10.96 27.58 5.38
N VAL A 83 -10.31 28.74 5.26
CA VAL A 83 -10.21 29.46 3.99
C VAL A 83 -9.38 28.61 3.02
N SER A 84 -9.94 28.28 1.85
CA SER A 84 -9.19 27.60 0.79
C SER A 84 -8.62 28.63 -0.19
N TYR A 85 -7.30 28.60 -0.38
CA TYR A 85 -6.62 29.38 -1.41
C TYR A 85 -6.28 28.47 -2.59
N PRO A 86 -6.40 28.97 -3.83
CA PRO A 86 -6.05 28.18 -5.00
C PRO A 86 -4.53 27.94 -5.07
N ILE A 87 -4.13 26.68 -5.15
CA ILE A 87 -2.75 26.29 -5.40
C ILE A 87 -2.45 26.51 -6.89
N LYS A 88 -1.51 27.42 -7.20
CA LYS A 88 -1.05 27.63 -8.58
C LYS A 88 0.03 26.60 -8.91
N PHE A 89 -0.28 25.68 -9.81
CA PHE A 89 0.72 24.77 -10.37
C PHE A 89 1.50 25.48 -11.48
N GLY A 90 2.82 25.56 -11.34
CA GLY A 90 3.68 26.13 -12.38
C GLY A 90 3.66 25.27 -13.64
N THR A 91 3.66 25.91 -14.81
CA THR A 91 3.81 25.21 -16.09
C THR A 91 5.26 24.73 -16.24
N PRO A 92 5.52 23.43 -16.45
CA PRO A 92 6.88 22.94 -16.69
C PRO A 92 7.42 23.51 -17.99
N ALA A 93 8.68 23.96 -17.97
CA ALA A 93 9.34 24.49 -19.15
C ALA A 93 9.44 23.43 -20.27
N PRO A 94 9.28 23.82 -21.55
CA PRO A 94 9.38 22.89 -22.66
C PRO A 94 10.79 22.29 -22.73
N ARG A 95 10.88 20.96 -22.67
CA ARG A 95 12.14 20.24 -22.79
C ARG A 95 12.61 20.29 -24.24
N LYS A 96 13.83 20.77 -24.47
CA LYS A 96 14.47 20.73 -25.79
C LYS A 96 14.63 19.27 -26.25
N ALA A 97 14.18 18.98 -27.47
CA ALA A 97 14.29 17.65 -28.05
C ALA A 97 15.77 17.23 -28.17
N ALA A 98 16.09 16.00 -27.77
CA ALA A 98 17.42 15.44 -27.96
C ALA A 98 17.62 15.08 -29.45
N PRO A 99 18.82 15.28 -30.02
CA PRO A 99 19.10 14.87 -31.39
C PRO A 99 19.00 13.34 -31.51
N ALA A 100 18.33 12.88 -32.57
CA ALA A 100 18.26 11.46 -32.89
C ALA A 100 19.61 10.99 -33.49
N PRO A 101 20.16 9.85 -33.05
CA PRO A 101 21.34 9.29 -33.68
C PRO A 101 20.98 8.85 -35.11
N SER A 102 21.62 9.46 -36.11
CA SER A 102 21.52 9.06 -37.51
C SER A 102 22.73 8.22 -37.88
N VAL A 103 22.50 6.97 -38.27
CA VAL A 103 23.55 6.10 -38.80
C VAL A 103 23.53 6.21 -40.32
N SER A 104 24.64 6.68 -40.90
CA SER A 104 24.84 6.72 -42.35
C SER A 104 25.73 5.55 -42.76
N TYR A 105 25.24 4.71 -43.67
CA TYR A 105 26.04 3.65 -44.27
C TYR A 105 26.62 4.15 -45.59
N PRO A 106 27.87 3.82 -45.91
CA PRO A 106 28.42 4.09 -47.23
C PRO A 106 27.66 3.25 -48.27
N ILE A 107 27.11 3.91 -49.29
CA ILE A 107 26.59 3.23 -50.47
C ILE A 107 27.79 2.97 -51.39
N ASP A 108 28.16 1.70 -51.58
CA ASP A 108 29.18 1.34 -52.55
C ASP A 108 28.57 1.28 -53.97
N LEU A 109 28.71 2.39 -54.69
CA LEU A 109 28.22 2.53 -56.07
C LEU A 109 28.98 1.64 -57.06
N SER A 110 30.18 1.16 -56.69
CA SER A 110 30.98 0.23 -57.50
C SER A 110 30.30 -1.13 -57.61
N ALA A 111 29.52 -1.52 -56.59
CA ALA A 111 28.71 -2.73 -56.59
C ALA A 111 27.43 -2.59 -57.44
N LEU A 112 27.01 -1.36 -57.76
CA LEU A 112 25.83 -1.08 -58.57
C LEU A 112 26.12 -1.03 -60.09
N GLY A 113 27.39 -0.83 -60.48
CA GLY A 113 27.82 -0.58 -61.87
C GLY A 113 28.51 -1.77 -62.54
N GLY A 114 28.06 -3.00 -62.28
CA GLY A 114 28.61 -4.22 -62.86
C GLY A 114 27.72 -4.82 -63.94
N GLY A 115 27.39 -4.06 -64.98
CA GLY A 115 26.52 -4.54 -66.06
C GLY A 115 26.59 -3.66 -67.30
N ARG A 116 27.62 -3.91 -68.12
CA ARG A 116 27.76 -3.70 -69.58
C ARG A 116 27.09 -2.48 -70.22
#